data_AF-A0A1S1QT69-F1
#
_entry.id   AF-A0A1S1QT69-F1
#
_cell.length_a   1.000
_cell.length_b   1.000
_cell.length_c   1.000
_cell.angle_alpha   90.00
_cell.angle_beta   90.00
_cell.angle_gamma   90.00
#
_symmetry.space_group_name_H-M   'P 1'
#
loop_
_entity.id
_entity.type
_entity.pdbx_description
1 polymer ?
#
loop_
_entity_poly.entity_id
_entity_poly.type
_entity_poly.pdbx_seq_one_letter_code
_entity_poly.pdbx_strand_id
1 'polypeptide(L)'
;MSVETLRAALPEYAKDLRLNLGSVTSQTQLTERQLWGTVLTAALASRGRTVIAELDAQVREHLSPEAYRAARTAAALMAMNNVYYRSLHLLEDEEYDRMRAGLRMNAIANPGVDKVDFELWSLAASAVNGCGRCLQAHEHELRGRGVTREVVQDALRIASVVHAVAVTLEAEEFTPVAA
;
A
#
# COMPACT_ATOMS: atom_id res chain seq x y z
N MET A 1 -5.34 11.27 15.99
CA MET A 1 -4.74 10.26 15.11
C MET A 1 -5.09 10.65 13.68
N SER A 2 -4.12 11.29 13.00
CA SER A 2 -4.25 11.78 11.63
C SER A 2 -2.89 11.86 10.93
N VAL A 3 -2.90 12.13 9.62
CA VAL A 3 -1.71 12.48 8.84
C VAL A 3 -0.93 13.64 9.46
N GLU A 4 -1.62 14.63 10.07
CA GLU A 4 -0.94 15.76 10.70
C GLU A 4 -0.14 15.33 11.94
N THR A 5 -0.65 14.37 12.72
CA THR A 5 0.10 13.80 13.84
C THR A 5 1.40 13.15 13.36
N LEU A 6 1.35 12.37 12.28
CA LEU A 6 2.55 11.77 11.70
C LEU A 6 3.53 12.81 11.16
N ARG A 7 3.03 13.87 10.51
CA ARG A 7 3.85 14.97 10.02
C ARG A 7 4.58 15.68 11.16
N ALA A 8 3.90 15.90 12.29
CA ALA A 8 4.50 16.53 13.47
C ALA A 8 5.53 15.64 14.18
N ALA A 9 5.38 14.31 14.10
CA ALA A 9 6.30 13.35 14.71
C ALA A 9 7.59 13.12 13.90
N LEU A 10 7.63 13.50 12.63
CA LEU A 10 8.81 13.31 11.79
C LEU A 10 9.97 14.23 12.23
N PRO A 11 11.19 13.68 12.37
CA PRO A 11 12.37 14.44 12.79
C PRO A 11 12.82 15.42 11.70
N GLU A 12 13.67 16.39 12.08
CA GLU A 12 14.08 17.46 11.16
C GLU A 12 14.86 16.93 9.94
N TYR A 13 15.68 15.88 10.12
CA TYR A 13 16.39 15.25 9.01
C TYR A 13 15.43 14.59 7.98
N ALA A 14 14.19 14.30 8.38
CA ALA A 14 13.15 13.70 7.54
C ALA A 14 12.14 14.75 7.01
N LYS A 15 12.53 16.02 6.93
CA LYS A 15 11.69 17.12 6.45
C LYS A 15 11.04 16.84 5.09
N ASP A 16 11.75 16.19 4.17
CA ASP A 16 11.19 15.85 2.86
C ASP A 16 10.04 14.86 2.96
N LEU A 17 10.11 13.88 3.88
CA LEU A 17 9.00 12.94 4.11
C LEU A 17 7.78 13.66 4.67
N ARG A 18 7.97 14.66 5.54
CA ARG A 18 6.89 15.48 6.11
C ARG A 18 6.17 16.32 5.05
N LEU A 19 6.92 16.86 4.08
CA LEU A 19 6.35 17.61 2.95
C LEU A 19 5.66 16.66 1.95
N ASN A 20 6.31 15.56 1.61
CA ASN A 20 5.78 14.56 0.69
C ASN A 20 4.50 13.92 1.24
N LEU A 21 4.45 13.58 2.54
CA LEU A 21 3.26 13.01 3.16
C LEU A 21 2.06 13.95 3.02
N GLY A 22 2.25 15.25 3.26
CA GLY A 22 1.19 16.24 3.04
C GLY A 22 0.78 16.36 1.57
N SER A 23 1.74 16.35 0.64
CA SER A 23 1.47 16.45 -0.81
C SER A 23 0.70 15.23 -1.33
N VAL A 24 1.14 14.00 -1.03
CA VAL A 24 0.50 12.79 -1.57
C VAL A 24 -0.89 12.52 -0.99
N THR A 25 -1.22 13.10 0.17
CA THR A 25 -2.56 12.99 0.77
C THR A 25 -3.49 14.16 0.41
N SER A 26 -3.06 15.12 -0.41
CA SER A 26 -3.87 16.30 -0.78
C SER A 26 -3.86 16.63 -2.28
N GLN A 27 -2.82 16.23 -3.00
CA GLN A 27 -2.60 16.54 -4.42
C GLN A 27 -2.50 15.24 -5.22
N THR A 28 -3.64 14.57 -5.37
CA THR A 28 -3.74 13.32 -6.13
C THR A 28 -4.94 13.30 -7.07
N GLN A 29 -4.84 12.49 -8.12
CA GLN A 29 -5.93 12.14 -9.03
C GLN A 29 -6.82 11.01 -8.49
N LEU A 30 -6.44 10.36 -7.39
CA LEU A 30 -7.23 9.31 -6.76
C LEU A 30 -8.50 9.91 -6.14
N THR A 31 -9.60 9.18 -6.22
CA THR A 31 -10.78 9.50 -5.39
C THR A 31 -10.44 9.35 -3.91
N GLU A 32 -11.22 9.97 -3.03
CA GLU A 32 -11.02 9.91 -1.58
C GLU A 32 -10.93 8.45 -1.07
N ARG A 33 -11.83 7.58 -1.54
CA ARG A 33 -11.81 6.15 -1.23
C ARG A 33 -10.51 5.47 -1.69
N GLN A 34 -10.07 5.76 -2.91
CA GLN A 34 -8.85 5.18 -3.48
C GLN A 34 -7.61 5.63 -2.72
N LEU A 35 -7.52 6.93 -2.41
CA LEU A 35 -6.45 7.52 -1.62
C LEU A 35 -6.37 6.86 -0.24
N TRP A 36 -7.45 6.88 0.54
CA TRP A 36 -7.41 6.38 1.92
C TRP A 36 -7.28 4.87 2.02
N GLY A 37 -7.81 4.12 1.04
CA GLY A 37 -7.52 2.69 0.93
C GLY A 37 -6.06 2.41 0.59
N THR A 38 -5.45 3.20 -0.30
CA THR A 38 -4.02 3.08 -0.64
C THR A 38 -3.14 3.40 0.57
N VAL A 39 -3.44 4.48 1.29
CA VAL A 39 -2.75 4.88 2.52
C VAL A 39 -2.83 3.76 3.57
N LEU A 40 -4.03 3.22 3.83
CA LEU A 40 -4.23 2.13 4.79
C LEU A 40 -3.45 0.88 4.38
N THR A 41 -3.57 0.46 3.12
CA THR A 41 -2.91 -0.75 2.62
C THR A 41 -1.38 -0.61 2.66
N ALA A 42 -0.84 0.55 2.30
CA ALA A 42 0.60 0.82 2.39
C ALA A 42 1.09 0.82 3.85
N ALA A 43 0.34 1.44 4.77
CA ALA A 43 0.66 1.43 6.21
C ALA A 43 0.66 0.01 6.81
N LEU A 44 -0.29 -0.83 6.40
CA LEU A 44 -0.33 -2.23 6.84
C LEU A 44 0.83 -3.05 6.25
N ALA A 45 1.14 -2.83 4.96
CA ALA A 45 2.24 -3.51 4.30
C ALA A 45 3.61 -3.10 4.88
N SER A 46 3.76 -1.86 5.33
CA SER A 46 5.00 -1.38 5.97
C SER A 46 5.22 -1.92 7.38
N ARG A 47 4.16 -2.44 8.03
CA ARG A 47 4.19 -2.97 9.41
C ARG A 47 4.52 -1.93 10.49
N GLY A 48 4.51 -0.63 10.16
CA GLY A 48 4.80 0.44 11.12
C GLY A 48 3.65 0.64 12.10
N ARG A 49 3.81 0.15 13.34
CA ARG A 49 2.78 0.19 14.39
C ARG A 49 2.22 1.60 14.61
N THR A 50 3.08 2.59 14.76
CA THR A 50 2.68 3.99 15.00
C THR A 50 1.91 4.56 13.81
N VAL A 51 2.38 4.34 12.58
CA VAL A 51 1.66 4.80 11.37
C VAL A 51 0.28 4.16 11.26
N ILE A 52 0.16 2.85 11.53
CA ILE A 52 -1.13 2.15 11.52
C ILE A 52 -2.07 2.73 12.58
N ALA A 53 -1.59 2.91 13.82
CA ALA A 53 -2.40 3.44 14.92
C ALA A 53 -2.87 4.87 14.63
N GLU A 54 -1.95 5.74 14.23
CA GLU A 54 -2.23 7.16 13.99
C GLU A 54 -3.11 7.41 12.76
N LEU A 55 -3.16 6.51 11.77
CA LEU A 55 -4.02 6.70 10.60
C LEU A 55 -5.41 6.04 10.74
N ASP A 56 -5.61 5.09 11.65
CA ASP A 56 -6.82 4.27 11.69
C ASP A 56 -8.11 5.10 11.83
N ALA A 57 -8.11 6.11 12.72
CA ALA A 57 -9.27 6.96 12.94
C ALA A 57 -9.63 7.76 11.67
N GLN A 58 -8.66 8.45 11.08
CA GLN A 58 -8.88 9.25 9.87
C GLN A 58 -9.29 8.38 8.68
N VAL A 59 -8.66 7.22 8.49
CA VAL A 59 -9.05 6.27 7.43
C VAL A 59 -10.52 5.85 7.57
N ARG A 60 -11.01 5.63 8.78
CA ARG A 60 -12.42 5.25 9.04
C ARG A 60 -13.42 6.37 8.76
N GLU A 61 -12.99 7.63 8.77
CA GLU A 61 -13.84 8.77 8.39
C GLU A 61 -14.08 8.79 6.87
N HIS A 62 -13.11 8.29 6.09
CA HIS A 62 -13.12 8.36 4.63
C HIS A 62 -13.51 7.04 3.93
N LEU A 63 -13.42 5.91 4.63
CA LEU A 63 -13.76 4.59 4.10
C LEU A 63 -15.04 4.04 4.72
N SER A 64 -15.92 3.47 3.88
CA SER A 64 -17.00 2.63 4.39
C SER A 64 -16.42 1.39 5.09
N PRO A 65 -17.18 0.72 5.98
CA PRO A 65 -16.73 -0.51 6.62
C PRO A 65 -16.30 -1.60 5.61
N GLU A 66 -16.95 -1.67 4.45
CA GLU A 66 -16.63 -2.59 3.35
C GLU A 66 -15.28 -2.24 2.72
N ALA A 67 -15.07 -0.97 2.38
CA ALA A 67 -13.81 -0.50 1.79
C ALA A 67 -12.63 -0.66 2.76
N TYR A 68 -12.84 -0.33 4.04
CA TYR A 68 -11.86 -0.56 5.09
C TYR A 68 -11.46 -2.04 5.19
N ARG A 69 -12.44 -2.96 5.21
CA ARG A 69 -12.17 -4.41 5.23
C ARG A 69 -11.42 -4.85 3.96
N ALA A 70 -11.85 -4.39 2.78
CA ALA A 70 -11.25 -4.77 1.51
C ALA A 70 -9.80 -4.28 1.37
N ALA A 71 -9.45 -3.07 1.83
CA ALA A 71 -8.08 -2.57 1.88
C ALA A 71 -7.18 -3.41 2.79
N ARG A 72 -7.69 -3.86 3.95
CA ARG A 72 -7.00 -4.81 4.83
C ARG A 72 -6.84 -6.18 4.17
N THR A 73 -7.86 -6.64 3.44
CA THR A 73 -7.79 -7.89 2.67
C THR A 73 -6.74 -7.82 1.56
N ALA A 74 -6.64 -6.69 0.84
CA ALA A 74 -5.59 -6.47 -0.14
C ALA A 74 -4.20 -6.59 0.48
N ALA A 75 -3.95 -5.88 1.60
CA ALA A 75 -2.69 -5.99 2.33
C ALA A 75 -2.37 -7.43 2.77
N ALA A 76 -3.36 -8.14 3.32
CA ALA A 76 -3.19 -9.51 3.81
C ALA A 76 -2.89 -10.52 2.68
N LEU A 77 -3.61 -10.45 1.57
CA LEU A 77 -3.36 -11.32 0.42
C LEU A 77 -2.05 -10.99 -0.26
N MET A 78 -1.69 -9.71 -0.38
CA MET A 78 -0.41 -9.31 -0.95
C MET A 78 0.77 -9.73 -0.08
N ALA A 79 0.64 -9.75 1.25
CA ALA A 79 1.67 -10.31 2.12
C ALA A 79 2.00 -11.79 1.79
N MET A 80 0.98 -12.59 1.41
CA MET A 80 1.17 -13.97 0.96
C MET A 80 1.65 -14.04 -0.49
N ASN A 81 0.91 -13.41 -1.41
CA ASN A 81 1.13 -13.50 -2.84
C ASN A 81 2.47 -12.92 -3.26
N ASN A 82 2.86 -11.78 -2.67
CA ASN A 82 4.12 -11.13 -3.04
C ASN A 82 5.32 -12.00 -2.67
N VAL A 83 5.27 -12.76 -1.57
CA VAL A 83 6.33 -13.72 -1.23
C VAL A 83 6.38 -14.82 -2.27
N TYR A 84 5.25 -15.50 -2.52
CA TYR A 84 5.20 -16.64 -3.44
C TYR A 84 5.61 -16.26 -4.87
N TYR A 85 4.95 -15.25 -5.45
CA TYR A 85 5.16 -14.88 -6.85
C TYR A 85 6.48 -14.16 -7.09
N ARG A 86 7.06 -13.49 -6.08
CA ARG A 86 8.43 -12.96 -6.18
C ARG A 86 9.43 -14.10 -6.22
N SER A 87 9.27 -15.10 -5.35
CA SER A 87 10.16 -16.27 -5.34
C SER A 87 10.15 -16.97 -6.71
N LEU A 88 8.97 -17.20 -7.29
CA LEU A 88 8.89 -17.82 -8.63
C LEU A 88 9.53 -16.96 -9.72
N HIS A 89 9.29 -15.64 -9.70
CA HIS A 89 9.91 -14.72 -10.65
C HIS A 89 11.44 -14.81 -10.59
N LEU A 90 12.02 -14.81 -9.37
CA LEU A 90 13.47 -14.78 -9.16
C LEU A 90 14.16 -16.12 -9.39
N LEU A 91 13.42 -17.24 -9.41
CA LEU A 91 13.99 -18.56 -9.69
C LEU A 91 14.25 -18.78 -11.20
N GLU A 92 13.58 -18.00 -12.07
CA GLU A 92 13.73 -18.10 -13.53
C GLU A 92 13.52 -19.51 -14.09
N ASP A 93 12.72 -20.34 -13.41
CA ASP A 93 12.39 -21.71 -13.81
C ASP A 93 10.89 -21.83 -14.10
N GLU A 94 10.56 -21.94 -15.39
CA GLU A 94 9.20 -22.04 -15.90
C GLU A 94 8.45 -23.28 -15.40
N GLU A 95 9.13 -24.31 -14.90
CA GLU A 95 8.46 -25.50 -14.40
C GLU A 95 7.61 -25.18 -13.17
N TYR A 96 8.05 -24.24 -12.32
CA TYR A 96 7.24 -23.77 -11.20
C TYR A 96 5.96 -23.04 -11.63
N ASP A 97 5.96 -22.38 -12.80
CA ASP A 97 4.77 -21.72 -13.35
C ASP A 97 3.72 -22.71 -13.87
N ARG A 98 4.15 -23.94 -14.21
CA ARG A 98 3.25 -25.03 -14.62
C ARG A 98 2.66 -25.76 -13.42
N MET A 99 3.28 -25.65 -12.24
CA MET A 99 2.77 -26.25 -11.01
C MET A 99 1.58 -25.44 -10.47
N ARG A 100 0.60 -26.15 -9.91
CA ARG A 100 -0.50 -25.48 -9.21
C ARG A 100 0.01 -24.86 -7.92
N ALA A 101 -0.18 -23.55 -7.77
CA ALA A 101 0.21 -22.84 -6.55
C ALA A 101 -0.44 -23.38 -5.27
N GLY A 102 -1.68 -23.87 -5.35
CA GLY A 102 -2.40 -24.41 -4.19
C GLY A 102 -2.83 -23.36 -3.15
N LEU A 103 -2.69 -22.06 -3.46
CA LEU A 103 -3.05 -20.94 -2.59
C LEU A 103 -4.45 -20.40 -2.91
N ARG A 104 -5.27 -20.19 -1.88
CA ARG A 104 -6.62 -19.64 -2.04
C ARG A 104 -6.58 -18.11 -2.05
N MET A 105 -7.20 -17.51 -3.07
CA MET A 105 -7.21 -16.06 -3.29
C MET A 105 -8.60 -15.53 -3.70
N ASN A 106 -9.68 -16.17 -3.24
CA ASN A 106 -11.05 -15.89 -3.70
C ASN A 106 -11.46 -14.42 -3.57
N ALA A 107 -10.94 -13.70 -2.57
CA ALA A 107 -11.24 -12.29 -2.38
C ALA A 107 -10.64 -11.38 -3.46
N ILE A 108 -9.65 -11.83 -4.23
CA ILE A 108 -9.19 -11.09 -5.41
C ILE A 108 -10.29 -11.06 -6.47
N ALA A 109 -10.97 -12.18 -6.70
CA ALA A 109 -12.07 -12.24 -7.66
C ALA A 109 -13.31 -11.48 -7.15
N ASN A 110 -13.60 -11.57 -5.86
CA ASN A 110 -14.77 -10.96 -5.23
C ASN A 110 -14.35 -10.12 -4.00
N PRO A 111 -13.81 -8.91 -4.20
CA PRO A 111 -13.26 -8.11 -3.10
C PRO A 111 -14.31 -7.39 -2.25
N GLY A 112 -15.58 -7.42 -2.66
CA GLY A 112 -16.67 -6.72 -1.98
C GLY A 112 -16.68 -5.19 -2.20
N VAL A 113 -15.82 -4.70 -3.08
CA VAL A 113 -15.72 -3.30 -3.53
C VAL A 113 -15.48 -3.26 -5.04
N ASP A 114 -15.38 -2.06 -5.61
CA ASP A 114 -14.96 -1.92 -7.00
C ASP A 114 -13.59 -2.57 -7.23
N LYS A 115 -13.47 -3.26 -8.37
CA LYS A 115 -12.25 -3.99 -8.71
C LYS A 115 -11.06 -3.05 -8.90
N VAL A 116 -11.26 -1.86 -9.46
CA VAL A 116 -10.20 -0.84 -9.62
C VAL A 116 -9.62 -0.45 -8.26
N ASP A 117 -10.48 -0.24 -7.26
CA ASP A 117 -10.05 0.12 -5.91
C ASP A 117 -9.16 -0.99 -5.31
N PHE A 118 -9.62 -2.25 -5.40
CA PHE A 118 -8.87 -3.39 -4.87
C PHE A 118 -7.53 -3.63 -5.58
N GLU A 119 -7.49 -3.44 -6.90
CA GLU A 119 -6.27 -3.56 -7.70
C GLU A 119 -5.26 -2.44 -7.38
N LEU A 120 -5.71 -1.20 -7.17
CA LEU A 120 -4.85 -0.09 -6.72
C LEU A 120 -4.21 -0.37 -5.36
N TRP A 121 -5.00 -0.90 -4.42
CA TRP A 121 -4.49 -1.24 -3.09
C TRP A 121 -3.53 -2.43 -3.13
N SER A 122 -3.83 -3.43 -3.97
CA SER A 122 -2.94 -4.58 -4.16
C SER A 122 -1.62 -4.17 -4.83
N LEU A 123 -1.66 -3.24 -5.78
CA LEU A 123 -0.48 -2.60 -6.36
C LEU A 123 0.36 -1.89 -5.30
N ALA A 124 -0.28 -1.07 -4.44
CA ALA A 124 0.40 -0.35 -3.36
C ALA A 124 1.12 -1.29 -2.39
N ALA A 125 0.45 -2.35 -1.91
CA ALA A 125 1.10 -3.36 -1.07
C ALA A 125 2.24 -4.09 -1.81
N SER A 126 2.05 -4.40 -3.10
CA SER A 126 3.08 -5.06 -3.92
C SER A 126 4.31 -4.18 -4.13
N ALA A 127 4.14 -2.87 -4.19
CA ALA A 127 5.23 -1.90 -4.25
C ALA A 127 6.04 -1.91 -2.95
N VAL A 128 5.37 -1.81 -1.80
CA VAL A 128 6.01 -1.87 -0.47
C VAL A 128 6.76 -3.19 -0.28
N ASN A 129 6.14 -4.31 -0.68
CA ASN A 129 6.74 -5.64 -0.53
C ASN A 129 7.79 -5.97 -1.61
N GLY A 130 7.92 -5.16 -2.68
CA GLY A 130 8.90 -5.35 -3.75
C GLY A 130 8.66 -6.61 -4.61
N CYS A 131 7.43 -6.88 -5.07
CA CYS A 131 7.15 -8.02 -5.95
C CYS A 131 6.89 -7.59 -7.40
N GLY A 132 7.90 -7.74 -8.28
CA GLY A 132 7.81 -7.35 -9.69
C GLY A 132 6.69 -8.03 -10.48
N ARG A 133 6.46 -9.34 -10.25
CA ARG A 133 5.38 -10.09 -10.92
C ARG A 133 3.99 -9.56 -10.53
N CYS A 134 3.75 -9.31 -9.24
CA CYS A 134 2.47 -8.75 -8.78
C CYS A 134 2.29 -7.30 -9.24
N LEU A 135 3.33 -6.48 -9.24
CA LEU A 135 3.29 -5.12 -9.77
C LEU A 135 2.82 -5.09 -11.23
N GLN A 136 3.43 -5.92 -12.08
CA GLN A 136 3.05 -6.04 -13.49
C GLN A 136 1.60 -6.51 -13.65
N ALA A 137 1.17 -7.52 -12.88
CA ALA A 137 -0.18 -8.07 -12.98
C ALA A 137 -1.25 -7.05 -12.59
N HIS A 138 -1.07 -6.37 -11.44
CA HIS A 138 -2.03 -5.37 -10.96
C HIS A 138 -2.05 -4.12 -11.86
N GLU A 139 -0.89 -3.66 -12.35
CA GLU A 139 -0.84 -2.56 -13.32
C GLU A 139 -1.58 -2.93 -14.61
N HIS A 140 -1.33 -4.12 -15.17
CA HIS A 140 -2.00 -4.59 -16.37
C HIS A 140 -3.52 -4.62 -16.23
N GLU A 141 -4.03 -5.13 -15.11
CA GLU A 141 -5.47 -5.16 -14.81
C GLU A 141 -6.06 -3.74 -14.68
N LEU A 142 -5.35 -2.84 -13.98
CA LEU A 142 -5.76 -1.43 -13.85
C LEU A 142 -5.82 -0.74 -15.21
N ARG A 143 -4.80 -0.93 -16.04
CA ARG A 143 -4.74 -0.39 -17.40
C ARG A 143 -5.85 -0.94 -18.29
N GLY A 144 -6.13 -2.24 -18.20
CA GLY A 144 -7.23 -2.90 -18.90
C GLY A 144 -8.61 -2.34 -18.54
N ARG A 145 -8.74 -1.77 -17.32
CA ARG A 145 -9.95 -1.10 -16.82
C ARG A 145 -9.99 0.40 -17.08
N GLY A 146 -9.03 0.93 -17.84
CA GLY A 146 -8.99 2.35 -18.23
C GLY A 146 -8.38 3.29 -17.18
N VAL A 147 -7.78 2.78 -16.11
CA VAL A 147 -7.08 3.60 -15.12
C VAL A 147 -5.85 4.24 -15.76
N THR A 148 -5.67 5.56 -15.59
CA THR A 148 -4.58 6.32 -16.20
C THR A 148 -3.23 6.04 -15.53
N ARG A 149 -2.11 6.40 -16.19
CA ARG A 149 -0.77 6.06 -15.66
C ARG A 149 -0.44 6.96 -14.48
N GLU A 150 -0.99 8.16 -14.52
CA GLU A 150 -0.92 9.20 -13.50
C GLU A 150 -1.59 8.70 -12.21
N VAL A 151 -2.75 8.04 -12.29
CA VAL A 151 -3.43 7.43 -11.13
C VAL A 151 -2.62 6.28 -10.55
N VAL A 152 -2.07 5.40 -11.40
CA VAL A 152 -1.16 4.33 -10.98
C VAL A 152 0.08 4.90 -10.29
N GLN A 153 0.69 5.94 -10.88
CA GLN A 153 1.86 6.60 -10.36
C GLN A 153 1.58 7.27 -8.99
N ASP A 154 0.43 7.89 -8.81
CA ASP A 154 0.03 8.46 -7.53
C ASP A 154 -0.08 7.39 -6.43
N ALA A 155 -0.67 6.23 -6.74
CA ALA A 155 -0.74 5.12 -5.78
C ALA A 155 0.66 4.61 -5.39
N LEU A 156 1.59 4.53 -6.34
CA LEU A 156 2.98 4.17 -6.07
C LEU A 156 3.69 5.23 -5.21
N ARG A 157 3.49 6.53 -5.50
CA ARG A 157 4.04 7.63 -4.70
C ARG A 157 3.55 7.59 -3.26
N ILE A 158 2.26 7.37 -3.06
CA ILE A 158 1.66 7.19 -1.71
C ILE A 158 2.31 6.01 -1.00
N ALA A 159 2.38 4.85 -1.67
CA ALA A 159 2.98 3.65 -1.09
C ALA A 159 4.43 3.88 -0.64
N SER A 160 5.25 4.52 -1.48
CA SER A 160 6.64 4.86 -1.16
C SER A 160 6.76 5.80 0.03
N VAL A 161 5.96 6.87 0.07
CA VAL A 161 6.01 7.87 1.15
C VAL A 161 5.52 7.30 2.47
N VAL A 162 4.39 6.59 2.47
CA VAL A 162 3.83 5.97 3.68
C VAL A 162 4.80 4.92 4.25
N HIS A 163 5.43 4.12 3.39
CA HIS A 163 6.47 3.18 3.82
C HIS A 163 7.66 3.89 4.45
N ALA A 164 8.19 4.93 3.80
CA ALA A 164 9.32 5.70 4.34
C ALA A 164 9.00 6.32 5.70
N VAL A 165 7.82 6.94 5.85
CA VAL A 165 7.36 7.50 7.13
C VAL A 165 7.26 6.43 8.21
N ALA A 166 6.74 5.24 7.88
CA ALA A 166 6.65 4.13 8.82
C ALA A 166 8.02 3.67 9.32
N VAL A 167 8.97 3.45 8.40
CA VAL A 167 10.34 3.02 8.74
C VAL A 167 11.07 4.09 9.55
N THR A 168 10.93 5.37 9.19
CA THR A 168 11.56 6.47 9.91
C THR A 168 11.03 6.59 11.35
N LEU A 169 9.70 6.57 11.53
CA LEU A 169 9.12 6.70 12.87
C LEU A 169 9.41 5.47 13.74
N GLU A 170 9.40 4.27 13.16
CA GLU A 170 9.83 3.07 13.88
C GLU A 170 11.29 3.18 14.34
N ALA A 171 12.19 3.70 13.50
CA ALA A 171 13.59 3.92 13.91
C ALA A 171 13.70 4.93 15.08
N GLU A 172 12.91 6.00 15.08
CA GLU A 172 12.89 6.98 16.19
C GLU A 172 12.36 6.39 17.51
N GLU A 173 11.52 5.35 17.46
CA GLU A 173 11.06 4.64 18.68
C GLU A 173 12.20 3.88 19.38
N PHE A 174 13.20 3.42 18.63
CA PHE A 174 14.32 2.63 19.15
C PHE A 174 15.60 3.44 19.34
N THR A 175 15.85 4.40 18.45
CA THR A 175 17.07 5.21 18.41
C THR A 175 16.72 6.67 18.13
N PRO A 176 16.09 7.37 19.09
CA PRO A 176 15.70 8.76 18.89
C PRO A 176 16.95 9.63 18.67
N VAL A 177 16.92 10.47 17.63
CA VAL A 177 17.97 11.48 17.44
C VAL A 177 17.78 12.57 18.49
N ALA A 178 18.87 12.99 19.14
CA ALA A 178 18.84 14.09 20.09
C ALA A 178 18.32 15.37 19.40
N ALA A 179 17.37 16.04 20.06
CA ALA A 179 16.71 17.25 19.56
C ALA A 179 17.69 18.43 19.36
#